data_AF-A0A5E4A1W5-F1
#
_entry.id   AF-A0A5E4A1W5-F1
#
_cell.length_a   1.000
_cell.length_b   1.000
_cell.length_c   1.000
_cell.angle_alpha   90.00
_cell.angle_beta   90.00
_cell.angle_gamma   90.00
#
_symmetry.space_group_name_H-M   'P 1'
#
loop_
_entity.id
_entity.type
_entity.pdbx_description
1 polymer ?
#
loop_
_entity_poly.entity_id
_entity_poly.type
_entity_poly.pdbx_seq_one_letter_code
_entity_poly.pdbx_strand_id
1 'polypeptide(L)'
;MIEEIQQIKTAGSLRAESLSLKLNESLAELETAKTKLIMMEEQIILQQLTVKSLQDQRETQKHGFEEEIQEYKEQIKQHSQTIVSLEERLQRVTQHHKKIEEEIATLKVNNPAEEAEMPEELPVATPLENSTKEMACDHLIDDLLAAQKEILSQQEVIMRLRKDLNEAHGRMSDLRGDLSEKQKRELEWHVTLVQQQSRELCMLKMKLAQMSTLVEKKDRELRALREALRASQDKHKLQLSMEKEEKAKNATQKCDISVQIEPMHPSVFLSSQEEQSFSDLGAKCRGSQHEEVIQRQKKALSELRARIKELEKACSSNCKDHLNESFLELKTLRMEKNVQKITVDTKSDLPTPSRIEIHADSLSNSDTSSALEKSDKTDVTEALDLSERLYLDMSRTLGSLMNIKDMSGHVSMKHLSAKEREKVNQLRQRDLDLVFDKITQLKTRLQRKEELLKGYEQDVEWLRQSKVSVQMYQSQVAKLEDDIYKETEEKALLKEALERTEHQLSQEKRFNRAIRQQKVGAKKATSKMDQEREMNKETSSKPSQSLLFSKPGGRN
;
A
#
# COMPACT_ATOMS: atom_id res chain seq x y z
N MET A 1 40.04 47.40 -55.85
CA MET A 1 41.19 46.68 -55.25
C MET A 1 41.29 46.85 -53.73
N ILE A 2 41.47 48.06 -53.14
CA ILE A 2 41.55 48.20 -51.67
C ILE A 2 40.21 47.86 -50.96
N GLU A 3 39.08 48.36 -51.48
CA GLU A 3 37.75 48.08 -50.92
C GLU A 3 37.36 46.59 -50.99
N GLU A 4 37.74 45.89 -52.07
CA GLU A 4 37.51 44.45 -52.23
C GLU A 4 38.30 43.63 -51.20
N ILE A 5 39.56 44.01 -50.92
CA ILE A 5 40.38 43.36 -49.90
C ILE A 5 39.78 43.57 -48.50
N GLN A 6 39.23 44.76 -48.23
CA GLN A 6 38.57 45.07 -46.96
C GLN A 6 37.24 44.31 -46.78
N GLN A 7 36.46 44.15 -47.85
CA GLN A 7 35.26 43.30 -47.85
C GLN A 7 35.58 41.81 -47.64
N ILE A 8 36.64 41.30 -48.28
CA ILE A 8 37.05 39.89 -48.09
C ILE A 8 37.53 39.66 -46.66
N LYS A 9 38.28 40.60 -46.07
CA LYS A 9 38.77 40.50 -44.68
C LYS A 9 37.64 40.54 -43.66
N THR A 10 36.65 41.41 -43.84
CA THR A 10 35.48 41.51 -42.96
C THR A 10 34.57 40.28 -43.10
N ALA A 11 34.33 39.79 -44.32
CA ALA A 11 33.61 38.54 -44.54
C ALA A 11 34.33 37.32 -43.95
N GLY A 12 35.68 37.32 -43.97
CA GLY A 12 36.51 36.32 -43.30
C GLY A 12 36.36 36.35 -41.78
N SER A 13 36.39 37.54 -41.17
CA SER A 13 36.16 37.74 -39.72
C SER A 13 34.79 37.24 -39.29
N LEU A 14 33.73 37.62 -40.01
CA LEU A 14 32.35 37.21 -39.71
C LEU A 14 32.16 35.70 -39.82
N ARG A 15 32.83 35.03 -40.78
CA ARG A 15 32.81 33.57 -40.88
C ARG A 15 33.56 32.91 -39.72
N ALA A 16 34.71 33.44 -39.32
CA ALA A 16 35.48 32.92 -38.18
C ALA A 16 34.70 33.08 -36.87
N GLU A 17 34.03 34.22 -36.67
CA GLU A 17 33.15 34.48 -35.53
C GLU A 17 31.94 33.55 -35.52
N SER A 18 31.29 33.34 -36.68
CA SER A 18 30.17 32.39 -36.80
C SER A 18 30.58 30.94 -36.49
N LEU A 19 31.77 30.52 -36.91
CA LEU A 19 32.31 29.19 -36.60
C LEU A 19 32.67 29.06 -35.12
N SER A 20 33.25 30.10 -34.52
CA SER A 20 33.56 30.14 -33.08
C SER A 20 32.29 30.04 -32.21
N LEU A 21 31.22 30.76 -32.59
CA LEU A 21 29.93 30.67 -31.91
C LEU A 21 29.34 29.26 -31.98
N LYS A 22 29.37 28.62 -33.17
CA LYS A 22 28.90 27.24 -33.35
C LYS A 22 29.73 26.22 -32.55
N LEU A 23 31.04 26.42 -32.47
CA LEU A 23 31.92 25.56 -31.67
C LEU A 23 31.56 25.67 -30.18
N ASN A 24 31.41 26.89 -29.68
CA ASN A 24 31.03 27.14 -28.28
C ASN A 24 29.64 26.59 -27.95
N GLU A 25 28.68 26.73 -28.86
CA GLU A 25 27.34 26.14 -28.74
C GLU A 25 27.42 24.60 -28.66
N SER A 26 28.17 23.96 -29.56
CA SER A 26 28.36 22.50 -29.54
C SER A 26 29.08 22.00 -28.28
N LEU A 27 30.01 22.79 -27.74
CA LEU A 27 30.73 22.47 -26.52
C LEU A 27 29.81 22.57 -25.30
N ALA A 28 28.96 23.60 -25.24
CA ALA A 28 27.93 23.73 -24.20
C ALA A 28 26.92 22.56 -24.27
N GLU A 29 26.47 22.18 -25.47
CA GLU A 29 25.61 21.01 -25.66
C GLU A 29 26.28 19.73 -25.16
N LEU A 30 27.56 19.51 -25.46
CA LEU A 30 28.31 18.34 -25.01
C LEU A 30 28.45 18.29 -23.47
N GLU A 31 28.75 19.42 -22.83
CA GLU A 31 28.84 19.48 -21.36
C GLU A 31 27.48 19.22 -20.69
N THR A 32 26.38 19.72 -21.27
CA THR A 32 25.03 19.39 -20.78
C THR A 32 24.68 17.92 -20.96
N ALA A 33 25.07 17.31 -22.09
CA ALA A 33 24.86 15.89 -22.35
C ALA A 33 25.67 15.01 -21.38
N LYS A 34 26.92 15.39 -21.11
CA LYS A 34 27.78 14.72 -20.14
C LYS A 34 27.20 14.77 -18.72
N THR A 35 26.68 15.92 -18.32
CA THR A 35 26.03 16.09 -17.01
C THR A 35 24.78 15.21 -16.89
N LYS A 36 23.96 15.15 -17.94
CA LYS A 36 22.79 14.26 -18.00
C LYS A 36 23.18 12.79 -17.89
N LEU A 37 24.27 12.38 -18.55
CA LEU A 37 24.77 11.00 -18.49
C LEU A 37 25.19 10.61 -17.07
N ILE A 38 25.94 11.48 -16.37
CA ILE A 38 26.36 11.25 -14.98
C ILE A 38 25.14 11.12 -14.07
N MET A 39 24.15 12.00 -14.20
CA MET A 39 22.92 11.92 -13.41
C MET A 39 22.13 10.63 -13.67
N MET A 40 22.06 10.18 -14.92
CA MET A 40 21.41 8.91 -15.25
C MET A 40 22.17 7.70 -14.70
N GLU A 41 23.50 7.72 -14.75
CA GLU A 41 24.34 6.67 -14.18
C GLU A 41 24.17 6.55 -12.66
N GLU A 42 24.18 7.68 -11.94
CA GLU A 42 23.87 7.72 -10.50
C GLU A 42 22.47 7.18 -10.19
N GLN A 43 21.47 7.54 -11.00
CA GLN A 43 20.11 7.04 -10.85
C GLN A 43 20.03 5.51 -11.07
N ILE A 44 20.74 4.98 -12.06
CA ILE A 44 20.81 3.53 -12.32
C ILE A 44 21.46 2.80 -11.14
N ILE A 45 22.56 3.33 -10.58
CA ILE A 45 23.23 2.74 -9.41
C ILE A 45 22.28 2.70 -8.22
N LEU A 46 21.54 3.79 -7.97
CA LEU A 46 20.57 3.86 -6.87
C LEU A 46 19.41 2.86 -7.06
N GLN A 47 18.93 2.72 -8.29
CA GLN A 47 17.92 1.71 -8.64
C GLN A 47 18.44 0.29 -8.42
N GLN A 48 19.67 -0.01 -8.85
CA GLN A 48 20.31 -1.32 -8.64
C GLN A 48 20.46 -1.66 -7.15
N LEU A 49 20.89 -0.72 -6.32
CA LEU A 49 21.01 -0.91 -4.87
C LEU A 49 19.64 -1.18 -4.24
N THR A 50 18.61 -0.47 -4.67
CA THR A 50 17.24 -0.65 -4.18
C THR A 50 16.71 -2.03 -4.55
N VAL A 51 16.89 -2.47 -5.80
CA VAL A 51 16.50 -3.80 -6.27
C VAL A 51 17.24 -4.89 -5.48
N LYS A 52 18.53 -4.71 -5.23
CA LYS A 52 19.33 -5.66 -4.44
C LYS A 52 18.82 -5.77 -3.00
N SER A 53 18.57 -4.66 -2.33
CA SER A 53 18.03 -4.67 -0.97
C SER A 53 16.65 -5.34 -0.89
N LEU A 54 15.78 -5.12 -1.87
CA LEU A 54 14.47 -5.77 -1.93
C LEU A 54 14.60 -7.28 -2.18
N GLN A 55 15.57 -7.69 -2.99
CA GLN A 55 15.85 -9.09 -3.24
C GLN A 55 16.39 -9.79 -1.99
N ASP A 56 17.35 -9.19 -1.28
CA ASP A 56 17.89 -9.73 -0.03
C ASP A 56 16.80 -9.87 1.05
N GLN A 57 15.89 -8.89 1.15
CA GLN A 57 14.75 -8.96 2.08
C GLN A 57 13.78 -10.10 1.71
N ARG A 58 13.46 -10.26 0.42
CA ARG A 58 12.62 -11.37 -0.07
C ARG A 58 13.26 -12.72 0.24
N GLU A 59 14.57 -12.85 0.00
CA GLU A 59 15.30 -14.08 0.28
C GLU A 59 15.30 -14.39 1.78
N THR A 60 15.53 -13.39 2.63
CA THR A 60 15.47 -13.57 4.09
C THR A 60 14.08 -14.05 4.54
N GLN A 61 13.01 -13.46 4.03
CA GLN A 61 11.64 -13.91 4.32
C GLN A 61 11.39 -15.35 3.85
N LYS A 62 11.87 -15.69 2.65
CA LYS A 62 11.76 -17.05 2.12
C LYS A 62 12.46 -18.08 3.01
N HIS A 63 13.65 -17.76 3.51
CA HIS A 63 14.37 -18.64 4.45
C HIS A 63 13.59 -18.80 5.76
N GLY A 64 13.03 -17.72 6.32
CA GLY A 64 12.18 -17.81 7.52
C GLY A 64 10.97 -18.72 7.32
N PHE A 65 10.27 -18.63 6.18
CA PHE A 65 9.16 -19.56 5.89
C PHE A 65 9.63 -21.01 5.71
N GLU A 66 10.80 -21.24 5.13
CA GLU A 66 11.34 -22.59 4.98
C GLU A 66 11.66 -23.22 6.35
N GLU A 67 12.19 -22.43 7.28
CA GLU A 67 12.42 -22.85 8.67
C GLU A 67 11.11 -23.21 9.39
N GLU A 68 10.08 -22.35 9.31
CA GLU A 68 8.75 -22.64 9.88
C GLU A 68 8.16 -23.92 9.28
N ILE A 69 8.27 -24.12 7.97
CA ILE A 69 7.81 -25.35 7.30
C ILE A 69 8.54 -26.58 7.84
N GLN A 70 9.86 -26.49 8.10
CA GLN A 70 10.62 -27.59 8.67
C GLN A 70 10.19 -27.90 10.11
N GLU A 71 9.91 -26.87 10.92
CA GLU A 71 9.37 -27.05 12.27
C GLU A 71 8.00 -27.74 12.24
N TYR A 72 7.09 -27.29 11.38
CA TYR A 72 5.77 -27.92 11.23
C TYR A 72 5.90 -29.38 10.75
N LYS A 73 6.82 -29.68 9.84
CA LYS A 73 7.09 -31.07 9.40
C LYS A 73 7.54 -31.94 10.57
N GLU A 74 8.42 -31.45 11.43
CA GLU A 74 8.89 -32.20 12.60
C GLU A 74 7.77 -32.35 13.65
N GLN A 75 6.94 -31.32 13.87
CA GLN A 75 5.75 -31.44 14.73
C GLN A 75 4.78 -32.51 14.22
N ILE A 76 4.48 -32.51 12.91
CA ILE A 76 3.62 -33.51 12.29
C ILE A 76 4.20 -34.91 12.49
N LYS A 77 5.52 -35.07 12.31
CA LYS A 77 6.21 -36.34 12.54
C LYS A 77 6.10 -36.78 14.00
N GLN A 78 6.34 -35.91 14.97
CA GLN A 78 6.20 -36.20 16.39
C GLN A 78 4.76 -36.58 16.77
N HIS A 79 3.77 -35.83 16.26
CA HIS A 79 2.36 -36.13 16.46
C HIS A 79 1.99 -37.49 15.86
N SER A 80 2.45 -37.80 14.64
CA SER A 80 2.18 -39.09 14.01
C SER A 80 2.73 -40.26 14.83
N GLN A 81 3.95 -40.14 15.37
CA GLN A 81 4.53 -41.15 16.25
C GLN A 81 3.75 -41.30 17.56
N THR A 82 3.30 -40.18 18.13
CA THR A 82 2.50 -40.18 19.35
C THR A 82 1.15 -40.86 19.13
N ILE A 83 0.48 -40.57 18.01
CA ILE A 83 -0.79 -41.21 17.65
C ILE A 83 -0.61 -42.71 17.50
N VAL A 84 0.39 -43.18 16.76
CA VAL A 84 0.66 -44.62 16.60
C VAL A 84 0.90 -45.30 17.96
N SER A 85 1.70 -44.69 18.84
CA SER A 85 1.93 -45.23 20.19
C SER A 85 0.65 -45.32 21.03
N LEU A 86 -0.23 -44.32 20.91
CA LEU A 86 -1.52 -44.31 21.59
C LEU A 86 -2.48 -45.36 21.00
N GLU A 87 -2.50 -45.54 19.68
CA GLU A 87 -3.29 -46.56 18.98
C GLU A 87 -2.85 -47.96 19.40
N GLU A 88 -1.55 -48.24 19.46
CA GLU A 88 -1.03 -49.52 19.95
C GLU A 88 -1.43 -49.78 21.41
N ARG A 89 -1.38 -48.76 22.27
CA ARG A 89 -1.79 -48.88 23.66
C ARG A 89 -3.30 -49.15 23.77
N LEU A 90 -4.10 -48.46 22.97
CA LEU A 90 -5.54 -48.67 22.91
C LEU A 90 -5.85 -50.10 22.49
N GLN A 91 -5.19 -50.60 21.45
CA GLN A 91 -5.35 -51.98 20.98
C GLN A 91 -5.01 -53.00 22.07
N ARG A 92 -3.92 -52.79 22.83
CA ARG A 92 -3.57 -53.65 23.98
C ARG A 92 -4.65 -53.63 25.06
N VAL A 93 -5.21 -52.46 25.39
CA VAL A 93 -6.30 -52.33 26.38
C VAL A 93 -7.56 -53.02 25.89
N THR A 94 -7.95 -52.86 24.63
CA THR A 94 -9.11 -53.54 24.04
C THR A 94 -8.95 -55.05 24.05
N GLN A 95 -7.75 -55.57 23.72
CA GLN A 95 -7.47 -57.01 23.83
C GLN A 95 -7.57 -57.53 25.26
N HIS A 96 -7.09 -56.76 26.24
CA HIS A 96 -7.21 -57.11 27.66
C HIS A 96 -8.67 -57.10 28.12
N HIS A 97 -9.46 -56.11 27.72
CA HIS A 97 -10.88 -56.05 28.02
C HIS A 97 -11.63 -57.27 27.47
N LYS A 98 -11.36 -57.65 26.21
CA LYS A 98 -11.93 -58.85 25.61
C LYS A 98 -11.61 -60.12 26.40
N LYS A 99 -10.38 -60.26 26.90
CA LYS A 99 -10.00 -61.39 27.77
C LYS A 99 -10.77 -61.40 29.08
N ILE A 100 -10.96 -60.24 29.71
CA ILE A 100 -11.78 -60.11 30.93
C ILE A 100 -13.24 -60.49 30.62
N GLU A 101 -13.81 -60.03 29.51
CA GLU A 101 -15.18 -60.40 29.11
C GLU A 101 -15.31 -61.92 28.90
N GLU A 102 -14.32 -62.54 28.25
CA GLU A 102 -14.24 -64.00 28.09
C GLU A 102 -14.15 -64.70 29.46
N GLU A 103 -13.30 -64.22 30.38
CA GLU A 103 -13.19 -64.75 31.75
C GLU A 103 -14.51 -64.60 32.53
N ILE A 104 -15.17 -63.43 32.48
CA ILE A 104 -16.48 -63.20 33.10
C ILE A 104 -17.54 -64.16 32.53
N ALA A 105 -17.54 -64.38 31.21
CA ALA A 105 -18.43 -65.34 30.58
C ALA A 105 -18.16 -66.77 31.07
N THR A 106 -16.89 -67.18 31.19
CA THR A 106 -16.55 -68.50 31.73
C THR A 106 -16.93 -68.66 33.20
N LEU A 107 -16.75 -67.62 34.03
CA LEU A 107 -17.16 -67.62 35.44
C LEU A 107 -18.68 -67.66 35.59
N LYS A 108 -19.43 -66.99 34.71
CA LYS A 108 -20.90 -67.09 34.65
C LYS A 108 -21.37 -68.50 34.25
N VAL A 109 -20.66 -69.18 33.34
CA VAL A 109 -20.98 -70.57 32.94
C VAL A 109 -20.61 -71.57 34.05
N ASN A 110 -19.57 -71.30 34.83
CA ASN A 110 -19.12 -72.15 35.93
C ASN A 110 -19.90 -71.93 37.25
N ASN A 111 -20.85 -70.98 37.30
CA ASN A 111 -21.77 -70.75 38.43
C ASN A 111 -23.25 -70.97 38.02
N PRO A 112 -23.70 -72.20 37.71
CA PRO A 112 -25.11 -72.51 37.55
C PRO A 112 -25.68 -73.09 38.86
N ALA A 113 -25.54 -72.39 39.98
CA ALA A 113 -26.05 -72.84 41.27
C ALA A 113 -26.49 -71.66 42.12
N GLU A 114 -27.71 -71.16 41.88
CA GLU A 114 -28.57 -70.63 42.95
C GLU A 114 -30.05 -70.40 42.57
N GLU A 115 -30.47 -70.53 41.31
CA GLU A 115 -31.90 -70.42 40.97
C GLU A 115 -32.41 -71.55 40.07
N ALA A 116 -32.53 -72.77 40.61
CA ALA A 116 -33.45 -73.81 40.11
C ALA A 116 -33.41 -75.07 41.00
N GLU A 117 -34.41 -75.23 41.88
CA GLU A 117 -34.96 -76.49 42.46
C GLU A 117 -35.82 -76.09 43.67
N MET A 118 -37.13 -76.34 43.79
CA MET A 118 -37.85 -77.63 43.69
C MET A 118 -39.39 -77.42 43.55
N PRO A 119 -40.17 -78.43 43.09
CA PRO A 119 -41.60 -78.38 42.70
C PRO A 119 -42.60 -79.07 43.67
N GLU A 120 -43.90 -79.02 43.29
CA GLU A 120 -45.15 -79.64 43.83
C GLU A 120 -45.79 -78.96 45.07
N GLU A 121 -47.09 -78.64 45.17
CA GLU A 121 -48.36 -79.27 44.70
C GLU A 121 -49.53 -78.21 44.67
N LEU A 122 -50.63 -78.48 43.94
CA LEU A 122 -51.88 -77.69 43.70
C LEU A 122 -52.69 -77.29 44.98
N PRO A 123 -53.80 -76.48 44.96
CA PRO A 123 -54.41 -75.60 43.93
C PRO A 123 -54.88 -74.19 44.47
N VAL A 124 -55.44 -73.37 43.56
CA VAL A 124 -56.36 -72.21 43.77
C VAL A 124 -55.75 -70.80 43.81
N ALA A 125 -56.35 -69.95 42.96
CA ALA A 125 -56.29 -68.49 42.83
C ALA A 125 -55.07 -67.90 42.09
N THR A 126 -55.34 -67.42 40.87
CA THR A 126 -54.61 -66.32 40.20
C THR A 126 -54.32 -65.19 41.19
N PRO A 127 -53.06 -64.70 41.25
CA PRO A 127 -52.70 -63.52 40.47
C PRO A 127 -51.21 -63.53 40.04
N LEU A 128 -50.86 -64.08 38.87
CA LEU A 128 -49.48 -64.04 38.36
C LEU A 128 -49.33 -63.29 37.01
N GLU A 129 -50.42 -63.06 36.28
CA GLU A 129 -50.41 -62.17 35.09
C GLU A 129 -50.31 -60.69 35.42
N ASN A 130 -50.65 -60.30 36.65
CA ASN A 130 -50.67 -58.89 37.06
C ASN A 130 -49.24 -58.34 37.18
N SER A 131 -48.31 -59.11 37.73
CA SER A 131 -46.92 -58.69 37.92
C SER A 131 -46.19 -58.42 36.60
N THR A 132 -46.43 -59.23 35.56
CA THR A 132 -45.79 -59.03 34.23
C THR A 132 -46.41 -57.87 33.46
N LYS A 133 -47.73 -57.65 33.59
CA LYS A 133 -48.43 -56.50 33.00
C LYS A 133 -48.10 -55.19 33.76
N GLU A 134 -47.90 -55.26 35.06
CA GLU A 134 -47.50 -54.14 35.92
C GLU A 134 -46.08 -53.67 35.60
N MET A 135 -45.11 -54.58 35.49
CA MET A 135 -43.75 -54.23 35.02
C MET A 135 -43.74 -53.63 33.60
N ALA A 136 -44.61 -54.11 32.70
CA ALA A 136 -44.74 -53.54 31.36
C ALA A 136 -45.37 -52.13 31.37
N CYS A 137 -46.33 -51.88 32.27
CA CYS A 137 -46.91 -50.56 32.49
C CYS A 137 -45.86 -49.59 33.08
N ASP A 138 -45.05 -50.03 34.03
CA ASP A 138 -44.00 -49.21 34.63
C ASP A 138 -42.93 -48.81 33.61
N HIS A 139 -42.48 -49.74 32.75
CA HIS A 139 -41.57 -49.42 31.66
C HIS A 139 -42.17 -48.41 30.65
N LEU A 140 -43.45 -48.52 30.32
CA LEU A 140 -44.12 -47.56 29.43
C LEU A 140 -44.23 -46.16 30.06
N ILE A 141 -44.46 -46.10 31.38
CA ILE A 141 -44.48 -44.84 32.15
C ILE A 141 -43.09 -44.21 32.13
N ASP A 142 -42.03 -44.98 32.36
CA ASP A 142 -40.64 -44.52 32.30
C ASP A 142 -40.28 -43.99 30.90
N ASP A 143 -40.66 -44.69 29.83
CA ASP A 143 -40.44 -44.27 28.45
C ASP A 143 -41.17 -42.96 28.12
N LEU A 144 -42.42 -42.79 28.60
CA LEU A 144 -43.17 -41.54 28.43
C LEU A 144 -42.51 -40.38 29.20
N LEU A 145 -42.02 -40.62 30.41
CA LEU A 145 -41.29 -39.62 31.20
C LEU A 145 -39.94 -39.27 30.55
N ALA A 146 -39.25 -40.24 29.95
CA ALA A 146 -38.02 -40.01 29.20
C ALA A 146 -38.30 -39.19 27.94
N ALA A 147 -39.33 -39.53 27.17
CA ALA A 147 -39.75 -38.78 25.99
C ALA A 147 -40.16 -37.34 26.34
N GLN A 148 -40.86 -37.14 27.46
CA GLN A 148 -41.23 -35.80 27.94
C GLN A 148 -39.99 -34.96 28.29
N LYS A 149 -39.00 -35.55 28.98
CA LYS A 149 -37.72 -34.87 29.27
C LYS A 149 -36.95 -34.53 28.00
N GLU A 150 -36.92 -35.43 27.03
CA GLU A 150 -36.26 -35.21 25.74
C GLU A 150 -36.92 -34.07 24.97
N ILE A 151 -38.26 -34.02 24.92
CA ILE A 151 -38.99 -32.91 24.28
C ILE A 151 -38.64 -31.57 24.94
N LEU A 152 -38.57 -31.51 26.27
CA LEU A 152 -38.19 -30.28 26.98
C LEU A 152 -36.74 -29.88 26.69
N SER A 153 -35.81 -30.85 26.63
CA SER A 153 -34.41 -30.62 26.25
C SER A 153 -34.30 -30.06 24.83
N GLN A 154 -35.01 -30.67 23.87
CA GLN A 154 -35.04 -30.21 22.48
C GLN A 154 -35.65 -28.82 22.35
N GLN A 155 -36.70 -28.50 23.11
CA GLN A 155 -37.28 -27.15 23.16
C GLN A 155 -36.28 -26.12 23.68
N GLU A 156 -35.47 -26.44 24.70
CA GLU A 156 -34.41 -25.57 25.19
C GLU A 156 -33.34 -25.32 24.12
N VAL A 157 -32.93 -26.36 23.39
CA VAL A 157 -31.98 -26.23 22.26
C VAL A 157 -32.57 -25.34 21.16
N ILE A 158 -33.84 -25.54 20.77
CA ILE A 158 -34.53 -24.70 19.79
C ILE A 158 -34.58 -23.25 20.25
N MET A 159 -34.87 -22.99 21.53
CA MET A 159 -34.88 -21.63 22.08
C MET A 159 -33.50 -20.98 22.02
N ARG A 160 -32.43 -21.71 22.39
CA ARG A 160 -31.05 -21.22 22.27
C ARG A 160 -30.70 -20.88 20.81
N LEU A 161 -30.96 -21.80 19.88
CA LEU A 161 -30.71 -21.57 18.46
C LEU A 161 -31.48 -20.38 17.89
N ARG A 162 -32.74 -20.18 18.30
CA ARG A 162 -33.54 -19.00 17.90
C ARG A 162 -32.92 -17.71 18.44
N LYS A 163 -32.43 -17.72 19.68
CA LYS A 163 -31.75 -16.57 20.28
C LYS A 163 -30.46 -16.25 19.52
N ASP A 164 -29.64 -17.26 19.24
CA ASP A 164 -28.37 -17.09 18.52
C ASP A 164 -28.60 -16.56 17.10
N LEU A 165 -29.64 -17.05 16.41
CA LEU A 165 -30.02 -16.56 15.08
C LEU A 165 -30.49 -15.11 15.11
N ASN A 166 -31.30 -14.73 16.09
CA ASN A 166 -31.76 -13.34 16.27
C ASN A 166 -30.58 -12.41 16.58
N GLU A 167 -29.65 -12.84 17.42
CA GLU A 167 -28.44 -12.09 17.74
C GLU A 167 -27.54 -11.92 16.52
N ALA A 168 -27.33 -12.99 15.74
CA ALA A 168 -26.60 -12.93 14.48
C ALA A 168 -27.26 -11.98 13.47
N HIS A 169 -28.59 -12.01 13.37
CA HIS A 169 -29.35 -11.08 12.51
C HIS A 169 -29.21 -9.63 12.98
N GLY A 170 -29.21 -9.39 14.30
CA GLY A 170 -28.91 -8.08 14.89
C GLY A 170 -27.53 -7.57 14.47
N ARG A 171 -26.48 -8.37 14.73
CA ARG A 171 -25.10 -8.03 14.33
C ARG A 171 -24.95 -7.76 12.83
N MET A 172 -25.60 -8.57 11.99
CA MET A 172 -25.59 -8.36 10.54
C MET A 172 -26.31 -7.07 10.12
N SER A 173 -27.38 -6.70 10.83
CA SER A 173 -28.12 -5.46 10.57
C SER A 173 -27.29 -4.24 10.96
N ASP A 174 -26.60 -4.29 12.09
CA ASP A 174 -25.67 -3.24 12.54
C ASP A 174 -24.52 -3.06 11.55
N LEU A 175 -23.85 -4.16 11.16
CA LEU A 175 -22.78 -4.13 10.16
C LEU A 175 -23.27 -3.58 8.81
N ARG A 176 -24.51 -3.90 8.41
CA ARG A 176 -25.12 -3.34 7.19
C ARG A 176 -25.33 -1.83 7.34
N GLY A 177 -25.78 -1.37 8.50
CA GLY A 177 -25.91 0.04 8.84
C GLY A 177 -24.56 0.76 8.75
N ASP A 178 -23.54 0.24 9.42
CA ASP A 178 -22.18 0.80 9.45
C ASP A 178 -21.54 0.87 8.05
N LEU A 179 -21.68 -0.17 7.24
CA LEU A 179 -21.20 -0.19 5.86
C LEU A 179 -21.90 0.87 5.01
N SER A 180 -23.23 1.00 5.14
CA SER A 180 -24.01 2.01 4.44
C SER A 180 -23.61 3.43 4.88
N GLU A 181 -23.35 3.65 6.16
CA GLU A 181 -22.94 4.96 6.68
C GLU A 181 -21.52 5.31 6.22
N LYS A 182 -20.59 4.35 6.22
CA LYS A 182 -19.23 4.54 5.72
C LYS A 182 -19.25 4.94 4.24
N GLN A 183 -20.04 4.25 3.42
CA GLN A 183 -20.24 4.59 2.00
C GLN A 183 -20.83 5.99 1.84
N LYS A 184 -21.82 6.36 2.65
CA LYS A 184 -22.41 7.70 2.64
C LYS A 184 -21.37 8.78 2.96
N ARG A 185 -20.57 8.60 4.01
CA ARG A 185 -19.53 9.57 4.41
C ARG A 185 -18.44 9.73 3.35
N GLU A 186 -18.01 8.64 2.72
CA GLU A 186 -17.04 8.69 1.63
C GLU A 186 -17.59 9.43 0.40
N LEU A 187 -18.85 9.16 0.03
CA LEU A 187 -19.52 9.91 -1.05
C LEU A 187 -19.65 11.40 -0.72
N GLU A 188 -20.04 11.76 0.51
CA GLU A 188 -20.11 13.16 0.95
C GLU A 188 -18.73 13.85 0.87
N TRP A 189 -17.67 13.15 1.29
CA TRP A 189 -16.30 13.65 1.16
C TRP A 189 -15.92 13.89 -0.31
N HIS A 190 -16.18 12.93 -1.21
CA HIS A 190 -15.90 13.11 -2.64
C HIS A 190 -16.72 14.25 -3.25
N VAL A 191 -17.98 14.41 -2.87
CA VAL A 191 -18.83 15.52 -3.33
C VAL A 191 -18.23 16.87 -2.91
N THR A 192 -17.81 17.02 -1.66
CA THR A 192 -17.19 18.28 -1.20
C THR A 192 -15.86 18.57 -1.89
N LEU A 193 -15.04 17.55 -2.14
CA LEU A 193 -13.79 17.67 -2.87
C LEU A 193 -14.00 18.12 -4.32
N VAL A 194 -14.95 17.51 -5.03
CA VAL A 194 -15.30 17.87 -6.41
C VAL A 194 -15.84 19.29 -6.47
N GLN A 195 -16.68 19.70 -5.51
CA GLN A 195 -17.15 21.08 -5.41
C GLN A 195 -16.00 22.07 -5.23
N GLN A 196 -15.01 21.74 -4.40
CA GLN A 196 -13.83 22.58 -4.19
C GLN A 196 -12.99 22.70 -5.47
N GLN A 197 -12.70 21.58 -6.14
CA GLN A 197 -11.97 21.56 -7.41
C GLN A 197 -12.72 22.35 -8.51
N SER A 198 -14.05 22.24 -8.57
CA SER A 198 -14.87 23.01 -9.50
C SER A 198 -14.77 24.52 -9.27
N ARG A 199 -14.71 24.95 -7.99
CA ARG A 199 -14.53 26.38 -7.65
C ARG A 199 -13.15 26.86 -8.10
N GLU A 200 -12.11 26.07 -7.87
CA GLU A 200 -10.74 26.39 -8.28
C GLU A 200 -10.61 26.46 -9.81
N LEU A 201 -11.20 25.51 -10.54
CA LEU A 201 -11.25 25.53 -12.00
C LEU A 201 -12.01 26.75 -12.53
N CYS A 202 -13.10 27.16 -11.89
CA CYS A 202 -13.82 28.37 -12.25
C CYS A 202 -12.94 29.62 -12.08
N MET A 203 -12.26 29.74 -10.95
CA MET A 203 -11.33 30.84 -10.67
C MET A 203 -10.16 30.87 -11.67
N LEU A 204 -9.61 29.71 -12.02
CA LEU A 204 -8.54 29.59 -13.03
C LEU A 204 -9.03 29.99 -14.43
N LYS A 205 -10.23 29.55 -14.83
CA LYS A 205 -10.85 29.97 -16.11
C LYS A 205 -11.06 31.48 -16.16
N MET A 206 -11.52 32.10 -15.07
CA MET A 206 -11.66 33.56 -14.99
C MET A 206 -10.33 34.29 -15.15
N LYS A 207 -9.26 33.82 -14.47
CA LYS A 207 -7.91 34.39 -14.62
C LYS A 207 -7.37 34.23 -16.04
N LEU A 208 -7.60 33.08 -16.68
CA LEU A 208 -7.18 32.84 -18.06
C LEU A 208 -7.91 33.77 -19.03
N ALA A 209 -9.22 33.98 -18.85
CA ALA A 209 -10.00 34.93 -19.64
C ALA A 209 -9.46 36.36 -19.48
N GLN A 210 -9.16 36.79 -18.24
CA GLN A 210 -8.54 38.09 -17.98
C GLN A 210 -7.18 38.22 -18.69
N MET A 211 -6.32 37.21 -18.59
CA MET A 211 -5.01 37.21 -19.25
C MET A 211 -5.14 37.23 -20.78
N SER A 212 -6.10 36.50 -21.34
CA SER A 212 -6.41 36.53 -22.78
C SER A 212 -6.79 37.94 -23.24
N THR A 213 -7.69 38.62 -22.52
CA THR A 213 -8.08 40.00 -22.87
C THR A 213 -6.90 40.98 -22.82
N LEU A 214 -5.98 40.79 -21.88
CA LEU A 214 -4.78 41.61 -21.74
C LEU A 214 -3.79 41.35 -22.89
N VAL A 215 -3.56 40.09 -23.25
CA VAL A 215 -2.70 39.71 -24.39
C VAL A 215 -3.26 40.30 -25.68
N GLU A 216 -4.56 40.13 -25.94
CA GLU A 216 -5.19 40.74 -27.12
C GLU A 216 -5.05 42.27 -27.14
N LYS A 217 -5.14 42.94 -25.98
CA LYS A 217 -4.91 44.38 -25.88
C LYS A 217 -3.47 44.74 -26.27
N LYS A 218 -2.48 44.04 -25.72
CA LYS A 218 -1.06 44.24 -26.08
C LYS A 218 -0.77 43.94 -27.55
N ASP A 219 -1.43 42.94 -28.14
CA ASP A 219 -1.30 42.63 -29.57
C ASP A 219 -1.91 43.73 -30.47
N ARG A 220 -3.01 44.36 -30.04
CA ARG A 220 -3.56 45.54 -30.73
C ARG A 220 -2.59 46.73 -30.64
N GLU A 221 -2.05 47.01 -29.46
CA GLU A 221 -1.06 48.08 -29.24
C GLU A 221 0.22 47.87 -30.05
N LEU A 222 0.77 46.64 -30.07
CA LEU A 222 1.95 46.30 -30.85
C LEU A 222 1.71 46.45 -32.36
N ARG A 223 0.52 46.06 -32.86
CA ARG A 223 0.15 46.29 -34.27
C ARG A 223 0.09 47.77 -34.61
N ALA A 224 -0.55 48.58 -33.76
CA ALA A 224 -0.62 50.03 -33.93
C ALA A 224 0.78 50.68 -33.94
N LEU A 225 1.68 50.28 -33.03
CA LEU A 225 3.06 50.77 -32.99
C LEU A 225 3.86 50.38 -34.24
N ARG A 226 3.71 49.15 -34.74
CA ARG A 226 4.35 48.72 -36.00
C ARG A 226 3.84 49.50 -37.22
N GLU A 227 2.55 49.81 -37.26
CA GLU A 227 1.96 50.62 -38.33
C GLU A 227 2.42 52.07 -38.27
N ALA A 228 2.48 52.67 -37.07
CA ALA A 228 3.03 54.00 -36.87
C ALA A 228 4.52 54.09 -37.27
N LEU A 229 5.31 53.06 -36.95
CA LEU A 229 6.72 52.97 -37.37
C LEU A 229 6.85 52.85 -38.89
N ARG A 230 5.99 52.06 -39.56
CA ARG A 230 5.96 52.01 -41.03
C ARG A 230 5.60 53.37 -41.63
N ALA A 231 4.56 54.02 -41.10
CA ALA A 231 4.14 55.34 -41.57
C ALA A 231 5.23 56.42 -41.37
N SER A 232 5.99 56.38 -40.27
CA SER A 232 7.10 57.33 -40.06
C SER A 232 8.29 57.05 -40.99
N GLN A 233 8.65 55.78 -41.21
CA GLN A 233 9.68 55.40 -42.18
C GLN A 233 9.31 55.80 -43.61
N ASP A 234 8.05 55.61 -44.01
CA ASP A 234 7.58 55.99 -45.35
C ASP A 234 7.57 57.50 -45.53
N LYS A 235 7.15 58.27 -44.50
CA LYS A 235 7.28 59.73 -44.49
C LYS A 235 8.74 60.19 -44.59
N HIS A 236 9.65 59.52 -43.88
CA HIS A 236 11.08 59.84 -43.94
C HIS A 236 11.67 59.52 -45.33
N LYS A 237 11.28 58.41 -45.95
CA LYS A 237 11.66 58.08 -47.34
C LYS A 237 11.13 59.11 -48.35
N LEU A 238 9.88 59.55 -48.20
CA LEU A 238 9.26 60.59 -49.02
C LEU A 238 9.98 61.94 -48.88
N GLN A 239 10.33 62.35 -47.65
CA GLN A 239 11.16 63.53 -47.41
C GLN A 239 12.54 63.42 -48.05
N LEU A 240 13.21 62.28 -47.90
CA LEU A 240 14.52 62.02 -48.54
C LEU A 240 14.45 62.02 -50.08
N SER A 241 13.33 61.60 -50.67
CA SER A 241 13.14 61.68 -52.13
C SER A 241 12.87 63.12 -52.61
N MET A 242 12.07 63.90 -51.88
CA MET A 242 11.84 65.32 -52.21
C MET A 242 13.12 66.16 -52.04
N GLU A 243 13.91 65.88 -51.00
CA GLU A 243 15.18 66.57 -50.75
C GLU A 243 16.26 66.21 -51.80
N LYS A 244 16.22 64.99 -52.36
CA LYS A 244 17.06 64.59 -53.50
C LYS A 244 16.61 65.23 -54.82
N GLU A 245 15.31 65.47 -55.00
CA GLU A 245 14.75 66.15 -56.17
C GLU A 245 14.97 67.68 -56.12
N GLU A 246 15.02 68.28 -54.92
CA GLU A 246 15.43 69.68 -54.69
C GLU A 246 16.95 69.89 -54.80
N LYS A 247 17.77 68.97 -54.26
CA LYS A 247 19.25 69.05 -54.40
C LYS A 247 19.75 68.80 -55.82
N ALA A 248 18.95 68.19 -56.70
CA ALA A 248 19.25 68.10 -58.13
C ALA A 248 19.02 69.42 -58.90
N LYS A 249 18.29 70.39 -58.32
CA LYS A 249 18.04 71.71 -58.95
C LYS A 249 18.95 72.83 -58.46
N ASN A 250 19.67 72.66 -57.35
CA ASN A 250 20.48 73.71 -56.72
C ASN A 250 21.99 73.41 -56.69
N ALA A 251 22.52 72.74 -57.71
CA ALA A 251 23.96 72.53 -57.88
C ALA A 251 24.57 73.55 -58.87
N THR A 252 24.38 74.85 -58.65
CA THR A 252 25.17 75.91 -59.31
C THR A 252 25.17 77.20 -58.49
N GLN A 253 25.80 77.23 -57.30
CA GLN A 253 26.40 78.49 -56.83
C GLN A 253 27.41 78.33 -55.69
N LYS A 254 28.52 79.06 -55.90
CA LYS A 254 29.79 79.20 -55.19
C LYS A 254 29.76 79.64 -53.70
N CYS A 255 30.90 79.34 -53.07
CA CYS A 255 31.73 80.16 -52.16
C CYS A 255 31.81 79.82 -50.66
N ASP A 256 33.08 79.62 -50.28
CA ASP A 256 33.77 79.73 -48.99
C ASP A 256 33.27 80.79 -48.01
N ILE A 257 33.44 80.51 -46.69
CA ILE A 257 34.23 81.32 -45.73
C ILE A 257 34.35 80.55 -44.39
N SER A 258 35.58 80.46 -43.89
CA SER A 258 35.99 80.03 -42.54
C SER A 258 35.61 81.04 -41.46
N VAL A 259 35.24 80.60 -40.25
CA VAL A 259 35.67 81.21 -38.96
C VAL A 259 35.77 80.14 -37.87
N GLN A 260 36.90 80.18 -37.16
CA GLN A 260 37.31 79.40 -35.99
C GLN A 260 36.56 79.80 -34.71
N ILE A 261 36.31 78.87 -33.80
CA ILE A 261 36.41 79.09 -32.35
C ILE A 261 37.03 77.83 -31.70
N GLU A 262 38.15 78.00 -31.03
CA GLU A 262 38.84 77.02 -30.16
C GLU A 262 38.72 77.47 -28.67
N PRO A 263 39.28 76.76 -27.67
CA PRO A 263 38.61 75.86 -26.73
C PRO A 263 38.46 76.43 -25.28
N MET A 264 37.57 75.87 -24.46
CA MET A 264 37.61 75.98 -22.99
C MET A 264 36.82 74.84 -22.30
N HIS A 265 37.54 73.85 -21.76
CA HIS A 265 37.18 73.09 -20.56
C HIS A 265 37.56 73.97 -19.34
N PRO A 266 36.94 73.89 -18.13
CA PRO A 266 36.44 72.67 -17.49
C PRO A 266 35.17 72.83 -16.59
N SER A 267 34.28 71.84 -16.58
CA SER A 267 33.56 71.50 -15.34
C SER A 267 33.70 70.01 -15.09
N VAL A 268 34.40 69.72 -14.01
CA VAL A 268 34.64 68.40 -13.49
C VAL A 268 33.43 68.03 -12.64
N PHE A 269 32.91 66.83 -12.87
CA PHE A 269 32.60 65.80 -11.86
C PHE A 269 31.24 65.10 -12.01
N LEU A 270 31.35 63.76 -12.05
CA LEU A 270 30.43 62.73 -11.57
C LEU A 270 29.34 62.24 -12.53
N SER A 271 29.68 61.23 -13.32
CA SER A 271 28.74 60.11 -13.53
C SER A 271 29.42 58.75 -13.75
N SER A 272 30.73 58.71 -14.04
CA SER A 272 31.44 57.43 -14.25
C SER A 272 31.75 56.65 -12.96
N GLN A 273 31.29 57.09 -11.79
CA GLN A 273 31.41 56.33 -10.52
C GLN A 273 30.14 55.55 -10.16
N GLU A 274 28.98 55.87 -10.75
CA GLU A 274 27.72 55.20 -10.42
C GLU A 274 27.50 53.92 -11.24
N GLU A 275 27.99 53.86 -12.48
CA GLU A 275 27.83 52.67 -13.34
C GLU A 275 28.68 51.46 -12.91
N GLN A 276 29.81 51.68 -12.22
CA GLN A 276 30.57 50.60 -11.57
C GLN A 276 29.91 50.15 -10.24
N SER A 277 29.17 51.04 -9.57
CA SER A 277 28.59 50.80 -8.24
C SER A 277 27.31 49.96 -8.30
N PHE A 278 26.50 50.09 -9.33
CA PHE A 278 25.29 49.26 -9.52
C PHE A 278 25.60 47.85 -10.03
N SER A 279 26.71 47.66 -10.74
CA SER A 279 27.17 46.32 -11.15
C SER A 279 27.70 45.51 -9.96
N ASP A 280 28.39 46.16 -9.01
CA ASP A 280 28.89 45.53 -7.78
C ASP A 280 27.78 45.31 -6.72
N LEU A 281 26.73 46.14 -6.69
CA LEU A 281 25.57 45.93 -5.81
C LEU A 281 24.65 44.80 -6.34
N GLY A 282 24.50 44.69 -7.66
CA GLY A 282 23.76 43.60 -8.32
C GLY A 282 24.43 42.23 -8.15
N ALA A 283 25.77 42.18 -8.15
CA ALA A 283 26.53 40.96 -7.87
C ALA A 283 26.47 40.53 -6.39
N LYS A 284 26.41 41.49 -5.45
CA LYS A 284 26.25 41.22 -4.01
C LYS A 284 24.83 40.72 -3.65
N CYS A 285 23.80 41.11 -4.39
CA CYS A 285 22.41 40.73 -4.08
C CYS A 285 21.96 39.34 -4.59
N ARG A 286 22.67 38.72 -5.54
CA ARG A 286 22.32 37.35 -6.01
C ARG A 286 22.99 36.22 -5.22
N GLY A 287 24.07 36.53 -4.48
CA GLY A 287 24.79 35.54 -3.65
C GLY A 287 24.48 35.64 -2.16
N SER A 288 24.22 36.84 -1.63
CA SER A 288 24.06 37.06 -0.17
C SER A 288 22.83 36.38 0.42
N GLN A 289 21.69 36.34 -0.29
CA GLN A 289 20.50 35.66 0.22
C GLN A 289 20.68 34.14 0.27
N HIS A 290 21.32 33.54 -0.74
CA HIS A 290 21.62 32.11 -0.75
C HIS A 290 22.70 31.74 0.27
N GLU A 291 23.76 32.55 0.40
CA GLU A 291 24.78 32.36 1.42
C GLU A 291 24.20 32.51 2.83
N GLU A 292 23.32 33.49 3.08
CA GLU A 292 22.61 33.60 4.36
C GLU A 292 21.69 32.41 4.64
N VAL A 293 20.99 31.89 3.63
CA VAL A 293 20.16 30.68 3.79
C VAL A 293 21.04 29.46 4.08
N ILE A 294 22.16 29.30 3.39
CA ILE A 294 23.13 28.23 3.62
C ILE A 294 23.74 28.34 5.02
N GLN A 295 24.06 29.55 5.48
CA GLN A 295 24.57 29.76 6.84
C GLN A 295 23.51 29.52 7.91
N ARG A 296 22.25 29.93 7.68
CA ARG A 296 21.13 29.58 8.58
C ARG A 296 20.90 28.08 8.63
N GLN A 297 20.97 27.37 7.50
CA GLN A 297 20.85 25.92 7.42
C GLN A 297 22.03 25.21 8.12
N LYS A 298 23.27 25.67 7.91
CA LYS A 298 24.46 25.15 8.61
C LYS A 298 24.36 25.36 10.12
N LYS A 299 23.89 26.53 10.56
CA LYS A 299 23.68 26.85 11.98
C LYS A 299 22.61 25.96 12.59
N ALA A 300 21.46 25.81 11.93
CA ALA A 300 20.38 24.92 12.39
C ALA A 300 20.83 23.45 12.47
N LEU A 301 21.63 22.98 11.50
CA LEU A 301 22.21 21.63 11.53
C LEU A 301 23.22 21.46 12.67
N SER A 302 24.06 22.47 12.95
CA SER A 302 24.99 22.43 14.08
C SER A 302 24.27 22.42 15.43
N GLU A 303 23.15 23.14 15.54
CA GLU A 303 22.30 23.17 16.74
C GLU A 303 21.57 21.84 16.94
N LEU A 304 21.04 21.24 15.87
CA LEU A 304 20.43 19.92 15.91
C LEU A 304 21.43 18.83 16.32
N ARG A 305 22.64 18.86 15.76
CA ARG A 305 23.74 17.95 16.13
C ARG A 305 24.16 18.14 17.60
N ALA A 306 24.16 19.38 18.10
CA ALA A 306 24.43 19.66 19.51
C ALA A 306 23.32 19.10 20.43
N ARG A 307 22.04 19.30 20.07
CA ARG A 307 20.89 18.72 20.79
C ARG A 307 20.89 17.20 20.78
N ILE A 308 21.19 16.57 19.66
CA ILE A 308 21.33 15.11 19.57
C ILE A 308 22.45 14.63 20.50
N LYS A 309 23.61 15.30 20.47
CA LYS A 309 24.74 14.97 21.36
C LYS A 309 24.42 15.19 22.85
N GLU A 310 23.60 16.19 23.17
CA GLU A 310 23.12 16.45 24.54
C GLU A 310 22.08 15.41 24.98
N LEU A 311 21.16 15.02 24.09
CA LEU A 311 20.18 13.95 24.30
C LEU A 311 20.85 12.58 24.45
N GLU A 312 21.88 12.28 23.67
CA GLU A 312 22.70 11.07 23.80
C GLU A 312 23.46 11.05 25.13
N LYS A 313 24.01 12.20 25.56
CA LYS A 313 24.64 12.33 26.88
C LYS A 313 23.63 12.17 28.02
N ALA A 314 22.44 12.76 27.91
CA ALA A 314 21.37 12.62 28.89
C ALA A 314 20.79 11.18 28.94
N CYS A 315 20.76 10.47 27.81
CA CYS A 315 20.39 9.06 27.77
C CYS A 315 21.49 8.15 28.34
N SER A 316 22.77 8.52 28.22
CA SER A 316 23.89 7.74 28.75
C SER A 316 24.05 7.82 30.27
N SER A 317 23.56 8.89 30.92
CA SER A 317 23.63 9.06 32.38
C SER A 317 22.53 8.33 33.15
N ASN A 318 21.43 7.92 32.49
CA ASN A 318 20.31 7.22 33.12
C ASN A 318 20.34 5.69 32.96
N CYS A 319 21.34 5.13 32.27
CA CYS A 319 21.37 3.69 31.95
C CYS A 319 22.33 2.88 32.85
N LYS A 320 23.15 3.52 33.69
CA LYS A 320 24.19 2.80 34.44
C LYS A 320 23.82 2.38 35.87
N ASP A 321 22.70 2.83 36.41
CA ASP A 321 22.31 2.47 37.78
C ASP A 321 21.36 1.26 37.86
N HIS A 322 20.68 0.89 36.76
CA HIS A 322 19.67 -0.18 36.77
C HIS A 322 20.21 -1.58 36.37
N LEU A 323 21.45 -1.67 35.88
CA LEU A 323 22.02 -2.93 35.39
C LEU A 323 22.82 -3.72 36.44
N ASN A 324 23.21 -3.10 37.55
CA ASN A 324 24.02 -3.76 38.58
C ASN A 324 23.22 -4.51 39.65
N GLU A 325 21.92 -4.24 39.81
CA GLU A 325 21.06 -4.96 40.76
C GLU A 325 20.47 -6.25 40.16
N SER A 326 20.24 -6.28 38.84
CA SER A 326 19.59 -7.41 38.16
C SER A 326 20.52 -8.60 37.87
N PHE A 327 21.85 -8.43 37.97
CA PHE A 327 22.82 -9.50 37.68
C PHE A 327 23.18 -10.36 38.91
N LEU A 328 22.84 -9.94 40.12
CA LEU A 328 23.08 -10.70 41.36
C LEU A 328 21.99 -11.74 41.66
N GLU A 329 20.76 -11.54 41.18
CA GLU A 329 19.63 -12.46 41.43
C GLU A 329 19.58 -13.68 40.49
N LEU A 330 20.26 -13.63 39.34
CA LEU A 330 20.21 -14.72 38.36
C LEU A 330 21.18 -15.87 38.64
N LYS A 331 22.07 -15.73 39.63
CA LYS A 331 23.14 -16.71 39.92
C LYS A 331 22.77 -17.74 41.00
N THR A 332 21.67 -17.55 41.72
CA THR A 332 21.21 -18.45 42.79
C THR A 332 20.32 -19.59 42.31
N LEU A 333 19.86 -19.58 41.05
CA LEU A 333 18.90 -20.56 40.52
C LEU A 333 19.53 -21.68 39.66
N ARG A 334 20.86 -21.77 39.59
CA ARG A 334 21.58 -22.81 38.83
C ARG A 334 22.38 -23.75 39.73
N MET A 335 21.76 -24.25 40.79
CA MET A 335 22.20 -25.46 41.50
C MET A 335 20.98 -26.10 42.16
N GLU A 336 20.15 -26.83 41.40
CA GLU A 336 19.28 -27.87 41.95
C GLU A 336 18.57 -28.62 40.81
N LYS A 337 19.33 -29.50 40.16
CA LYS A 337 18.74 -30.63 39.43
C LYS A 337 19.61 -31.82 39.78
N ASN A 338 19.14 -32.66 40.69
CA ASN A 338 19.37 -34.10 40.72
C ASN A 338 18.68 -34.76 41.93
N VAL A 339 17.97 -35.87 41.64
CA VAL A 339 17.69 -37.02 42.55
C VAL A 339 16.52 -36.77 43.56
N GLN A 340 15.51 -37.60 43.82
CA GLN A 340 15.20 -39.04 43.65
C GLN A 340 13.67 -39.27 43.73
N LYS A 341 13.17 -40.19 42.89
CA LYS A 341 12.14 -41.23 43.10
C LYS A 341 11.54 -41.35 44.52
N ILE A 342 10.21 -41.34 44.66
CA ILE A 342 9.38 -42.24 45.51
C ILE A 342 7.89 -42.12 45.08
N THR A 343 7.35 -43.26 44.65
CA THR A 343 5.95 -43.70 44.56
C THR A 343 5.20 -43.60 45.89
N VAL A 344 3.89 -43.34 45.87
CA VAL A 344 2.82 -44.23 46.43
C VAL A 344 1.44 -43.64 46.14
N ASP A 345 0.54 -44.55 45.76
CA ASP A 345 -0.90 -44.46 45.54
C ASP A 345 -1.70 -43.65 46.56
N THR A 346 -2.78 -42.99 46.11
CA THR A 346 -4.07 -43.02 46.81
C THR A 346 -5.20 -42.72 45.80
N LYS A 347 -6.04 -43.74 45.55
CA LYS A 347 -7.37 -43.60 44.92
C LYS A 347 -8.27 -42.74 45.81
N SER A 348 -9.07 -41.85 45.23
CA SER A 348 -10.36 -41.50 45.86
C SER A 348 -11.43 -41.31 44.79
N ASP A 349 -12.45 -42.14 44.91
CA ASP A 349 -13.63 -42.19 44.07
C ASP A 349 -14.40 -40.86 44.04
N LEU A 350 -14.99 -40.61 42.88
CA LEU A 350 -16.03 -39.61 42.66
C LEU A 350 -17.39 -40.21 43.07
N PRO A 351 -18.26 -39.49 43.78
CA PRO A 351 -19.69 -39.76 43.71
C PRO A 351 -20.44 -38.65 42.98
N THR A 352 -21.15 -39.09 41.95
CA THR A 352 -22.31 -38.50 41.30
C THR A 352 -23.33 -37.96 42.32
N PRO A 353 -23.92 -36.75 42.14
CA PRO A 353 -25.02 -36.30 42.99
C PRO A 353 -26.36 -36.90 42.53
N SER A 354 -27.01 -37.66 43.41
CA SER A 354 -28.41 -38.05 43.25
C SER A 354 -29.35 -37.04 43.93
N ARG A 355 -30.19 -36.41 43.09
CA ARG A 355 -31.61 -36.08 43.29
C ARG A 355 -32.17 -36.27 44.71
N ILE A 356 -32.60 -35.18 45.35
CA ILE A 356 -33.50 -35.20 46.50
C ILE A 356 -34.82 -34.53 46.09
N GLU A 357 -35.90 -35.29 46.23
CA GLU A 357 -37.29 -34.89 46.05
C GLU A 357 -37.78 -34.05 47.23
N ILE A 358 -38.54 -33.00 46.93
CA ILE A 358 -39.27 -32.21 47.92
C ILE A 358 -40.60 -32.92 48.17
N HIS A 359 -40.82 -33.43 49.38
CA HIS A 359 -42.12 -33.91 49.83
C HIS A 359 -42.75 -32.89 50.79
N ALA A 360 -43.99 -32.53 50.49
CA ALA A 360 -44.78 -31.52 51.17
C ALA A 360 -45.38 -31.99 52.52
N ASP A 361 -45.63 -30.98 53.36
CA ASP A 361 -46.15 -30.94 54.72
C ASP A 361 -47.23 -31.97 55.14
N SER A 362 -47.13 -32.39 56.42
CA SER A 362 -48.31 -32.63 57.26
C SER A 362 -48.01 -32.24 58.72
N LEU A 363 -48.84 -31.33 59.25
CA LEU A 363 -48.83 -30.78 60.60
C LEU A 363 -48.99 -31.84 61.70
N SER A 364 -48.31 -31.62 62.83
CA SER A 364 -48.74 -32.01 64.18
C SER A 364 -48.03 -31.14 65.22
N ASN A 365 -48.79 -30.27 65.88
CA ASN A 365 -48.30 -29.40 66.96
C ASN A 365 -48.22 -30.16 68.29
N SER A 366 -47.05 -30.18 68.92
CA SER A 366 -46.92 -30.02 70.38
C SER A 366 -45.47 -29.70 70.76
N ASP A 367 -45.28 -28.60 71.49
CA ASP A 367 -44.14 -28.29 72.37
C ASP A 367 -42.71 -28.31 71.80
N THR A 368 -42.34 -27.28 71.01
CA THR A 368 -40.92 -27.07 70.64
C THR A 368 -40.54 -25.59 70.43
N SER A 369 -40.75 -24.73 71.43
CA SER A 369 -40.19 -23.36 71.39
C SER A 369 -38.66 -23.30 71.54
N SER A 370 -37.99 -24.41 71.89
CA SER A 370 -36.52 -24.52 71.91
C SER A 370 -35.93 -25.23 70.67
N ALA A 371 -36.73 -25.94 69.87
CA ALA A 371 -36.20 -26.67 68.71
C ALA A 371 -36.31 -25.86 67.41
N LEU A 372 -37.29 -24.95 67.31
CA LEU A 372 -37.44 -24.05 66.17
C LEU A 372 -36.24 -23.08 66.05
N GLU A 373 -35.77 -22.49 67.16
CA GLU A 373 -34.55 -21.66 67.15
C GLU A 373 -33.26 -22.43 66.83
N LYS A 374 -33.21 -23.74 67.13
CA LYS A 374 -32.05 -24.57 66.77
C LYS A 374 -32.06 -24.92 65.29
N SER A 375 -33.25 -25.17 64.73
CA SER A 375 -33.48 -25.38 63.29
C SER A 375 -33.10 -24.14 62.46
N ASP A 376 -33.56 -22.95 62.87
CA ASP A 376 -33.25 -21.70 62.17
C ASP A 376 -31.75 -21.34 62.27
N LYS A 377 -31.11 -21.63 63.41
CA LYS A 377 -29.66 -21.44 63.57
C LYS A 377 -28.86 -22.45 62.73
N THR A 378 -29.32 -23.69 62.59
CA THR A 378 -28.67 -24.69 61.73
C THR A 378 -28.77 -24.32 60.25
N ASP A 379 -29.94 -23.85 59.80
CA ASP A 379 -30.17 -23.43 58.41
C ASP A 379 -29.30 -22.22 58.02
N VAL A 380 -29.19 -21.22 58.91
CA VAL A 380 -28.27 -20.07 58.70
C VAL A 380 -26.82 -20.51 58.63
N THR A 381 -26.37 -21.45 59.47
CA THR A 381 -25.00 -21.96 59.40
C THR A 381 -24.73 -22.77 58.13
N GLU A 382 -25.70 -23.55 57.67
CA GLU A 382 -25.60 -24.32 56.43
C GLU A 382 -25.54 -23.40 55.20
N ALA A 383 -26.37 -22.35 55.17
CA ALA A 383 -26.34 -21.34 54.12
C ALA A 383 -24.99 -20.62 54.04
N LEU A 384 -24.40 -20.25 55.18
CA LEU A 384 -23.07 -19.64 55.23
C LEU A 384 -21.98 -20.61 54.77
N ASP A 385 -22.07 -21.87 55.16
CA ASP A 385 -21.14 -22.93 54.76
C ASP A 385 -21.17 -23.20 53.26
N LEU A 386 -22.35 -23.18 52.64
CA LEU A 386 -22.54 -23.28 51.21
C LEU A 386 -21.95 -22.06 50.49
N SER A 387 -22.20 -20.86 51.00
CA SER A 387 -21.67 -19.62 50.43
C SER A 387 -20.13 -19.58 50.45
N GLU A 388 -19.51 -20.06 51.52
CA GLU A 388 -18.05 -20.14 51.63
C GLU A 388 -17.49 -21.15 50.62
N ARG A 389 -18.11 -22.33 50.50
CA ARG A 389 -17.69 -23.35 49.53
C ARG A 389 -17.71 -22.81 48.11
N LEU A 390 -18.80 -22.15 47.71
CA LEU A 390 -18.95 -21.53 46.40
C LEU A 390 -17.91 -20.43 46.15
N TYR A 391 -17.62 -19.59 47.15
CA TYR A 391 -16.56 -18.58 47.03
C TYR A 391 -15.19 -19.22 46.80
N LEU A 392 -14.86 -20.28 47.55
CA LEU A 392 -13.58 -20.98 47.40
C LEU A 392 -13.46 -21.67 46.04
N ASP A 393 -14.53 -22.29 45.55
CA ASP A 393 -14.57 -22.93 44.24
C ASP A 393 -14.46 -21.92 43.10
N MET A 394 -15.18 -20.79 43.19
CA MET A 394 -15.06 -19.67 42.25
C MET A 394 -13.63 -19.13 42.22
N SER A 395 -13.03 -18.90 43.39
CA SER A 395 -11.68 -18.37 43.50
C SER A 395 -10.66 -19.36 42.91
N ARG A 396 -10.80 -20.68 43.16
CA ARG A 396 -9.92 -21.72 42.60
C ARG A 396 -10.03 -21.81 41.09
N THR A 397 -11.26 -21.72 40.59
CA THR A 397 -11.55 -21.70 39.14
C THR A 397 -10.93 -20.46 38.50
N LEU A 398 -11.08 -19.29 39.13
CA LEU A 398 -10.49 -18.05 38.65
C LEU A 398 -8.95 -18.10 38.63
N GLY A 399 -8.33 -18.60 39.70
CA GLY A 399 -6.88 -18.82 39.74
C GLY A 399 -6.40 -19.74 38.62
N SER A 400 -7.14 -20.83 38.36
CA SER A 400 -6.82 -21.79 37.29
C SER A 400 -6.97 -21.17 35.89
N LEU A 401 -8.08 -20.47 35.63
CA LEU A 401 -8.35 -19.81 34.34
C LEU A 401 -7.34 -18.70 34.03
N MET A 402 -6.94 -17.96 35.05
CA MET A 402 -5.98 -16.85 34.92
C MET A 402 -4.52 -17.30 35.03
N ASN A 403 -4.29 -18.60 35.28
CA ASN A 403 -2.98 -19.22 35.51
C ASN A 403 -2.18 -18.52 36.63
N ILE A 404 -2.86 -18.20 37.73
CA ILE A 404 -2.28 -17.64 38.95
C ILE A 404 -2.01 -18.80 39.91
N LYS A 405 -0.73 -19.09 40.14
CA LYS A 405 -0.30 -20.25 40.95
C LYS A 405 -0.31 -19.98 42.45
N ASP A 406 -0.28 -18.71 42.86
CA ASP A 406 -0.02 -18.29 44.25
C ASP A 406 -1.29 -17.81 44.99
N MET A 407 -2.44 -18.41 44.70
CA MET A 407 -3.70 -18.08 45.40
C MET A 407 -3.72 -18.76 46.76
N SER A 408 -3.47 -17.98 47.81
CA SER A 408 -3.16 -18.46 49.16
C SER A 408 -4.29 -18.23 50.16
N GLY A 409 -5.32 -17.47 49.77
CA GLY A 409 -6.52 -17.15 50.54
C GLY A 409 -7.62 -18.21 50.51
N HIS A 410 -7.38 -19.37 49.89
CA HIS A 410 -8.31 -20.51 49.81
C HIS A 410 -8.41 -21.32 51.11
N VAL A 411 -8.58 -20.63 52.24
CA VAL A 411 -8.69 -21.25 53.57
C VAL A 411 -10.08 -20.96 54.15
N SER A 412 -10.71 -21.99 54.73
CA SER A 412 -12.01 -21.85 55.40
C SER A 412 -11.87 -21.13 56.74
N MET A 413 -12.86 -20.29 57.08
CA MET A 413 -12.85 -19.42 58.26
C MET A 413 -13.65 -19.96 59.46
N LYS A 414 -14.31 -21.12 59.30
CA LYS A 414 -15.29 -21.68 60.27
C LYS A 414 -14.74 -21.82 61.69
N HIS A 415 -13.50 -22.27 61.85
CA HIS A 415 -12.90 -22.56 63.15
C HIS A 415 -11.69 -21.68 63.50
N LEU A 416 -11.54 -20.54 62.84
CA LEU A 416 -10.40 -19.63 63.05
C LEU A 416 -10.68 -18.60 64.14
N SER A 417 -9.64 -18.26 64.91
CA SER A 417 -9.69 -17.12 65.82
C SER A 417 -9.80 -15.79 65.06
N ALA A 418 -10.25 -14.73 65.71
CA ALA A 418 -10.40 -13.41 65.07
C ALA A 418 -9.08 -12.92 64.42
N LYS A 419 -7.94 -13.18 65.06
CA LYS A 419 -6.62 -12.81 64.53
C LYS A 419 -6.22 -13.63 63.29
N GLU A 420 -6.61 -14.90 63.22
CA GLU A 420 -6.36 -15.74 62.04
C GLU A 420 -7.30 -15.41 60.89
N ARG A 421 -8.56 -15.06 61.19
CA ARG A 421 -9.51 -14.55 60.20
C ARG A 421 -9.00 -13.29 59.51
N GLU A 422 -8.40 -12.37 60.26
CA GLU A 422 -7.79 -11.17 59.70
C GLU A 422 -6.62 -11.50 58.75
N LYS A 423 -5.79 -12.50 59.09
CA LYS A 423 -4.71 -12.96 58.19
C LYS A 423 -5.26 -13.58 56.91
N VAL A 424 -6.33 -14.38 57.00
CA VAL A 424 -7.02 -14.96 55.82
C VAL A 424 -7.64 -13.85 54.96
N ASN A 425 -8.19 -12.80 55.58
CA ASN A 425 -8.69 -11.64 54.87
C ASN A 425 -7.56 -10.93 54.08
N GLN A 426 -6.38 -10.73 54.70
CA GLN A 426 -5.21 -10.17 54.02
C GLN A 426 -4.70 -11.06 52.87
N LEU A 427 -4.73 -12.38 53.04
CA LEU A 427 -4.43 -13.35 51.98
C LEU A 427 -5.40 -13.20 50.80
N ARG A 428 -6.71 -13.16 51.07
CA ARG A 428 -7.75 -12.98 50.05
C ARG A 428 -7.66 -11.63 49.35
N GLN A 429 -7.30 -10.56 50.07
CA GLN A 429 -7.06 -9.26 49.46
C GLN A 429 -5.88 -9.30 48.48
N ARG A 430 -4.76 -9.92 48.87
CA ARG A 430 -3.61 -10.10 47.96
C ARG A 430 -3.96 -10.96 46.74
N ASP A 431 -4.73 -12.01 46.93
CA ASP A 431 -5.21 -12.86 45.84
C ASP A 431 -6.09 -12.06 44.85
N LEU A 432 -6.95 -11.17 45.36
CA LEU A 432 -7.72 -10.25 44.53
C LEU A 432 -6.82 -9.27 43.77
N ASP A 433 -5.81 -8.71 44.42
CA ASP A 433 -4.85 -7.79 43.77
C ASP A 433 -4.09 -8.51 42.64
N LEU A 434 -3.66 -9.77 42.85
CA LEU A 434 -3.04 -10.60 41.81
C LEU A 434 -3.97 -10.83 40.61
N VAL A 435 -5.25 -11.07 40.86
CA VAL A 435 -6.28 -11.16 39.80
C VAL A 435 -6.38 -9.85 39.04
N PHE A 436 -6.48 -8.71 39.73
CA PHE A 436 -6.55 -7.39 39.10
C PHE A 436 -5.33 -7.07 38.24
N ASP A 437 -4.13 -7.35 38.73
CA ASP A 437 -2.89 -7.17 37.99
C ASP A 437 -2.88 -8.05 36.73
N LYS A 438 -3.32 -9.30 36.84
CA LYS A 438 -3.41 -10.22 35.70
C LYS A 438 -4.41 -9.75 34.66
N ILE A 439 -5.59 -9.28 35.08
CA ILE A 439 -6.59 -8.68 34.19
C ILE A 439 -5.99 -7.46 33.48
N THR A 440 -5.29 -6.59 34.21
CA THR A 440 -4.68 -5.37 33.66
C THR A 440 -3.59 -5.71 32.64
N GLN A 441 -2.75 -6.70 32.92
CA GLN A 441 -1.75 -7.21 31.98
C GLN A 441 -2.40 -7.77 30.70
N LEU A 442 -3.46 -8.56 30.84
CA LEU A 442 -4.19 -9.11 29.69
C LEU A 442 -4.85 -8.00 28.87
N LYS A 443 -5.46 -7.01 29.52
CA LYS A 443 -6.06 -5.84 28.87
C LYS A 443 -5.03 -5.03 28.08
N THR A 444 -3.87 -4.74 28.67
CA THR A 444 -2.80 -3.99 27.97
C THR A 444 -2.21 -4.81 26.81
N ARG A 445 -2.03 -6.13 26.98
CA ARG A 445 -1.59 -7.01 25.90
C ARG A 445 -2.60 -7.08 24.76
N LEU A 446 -3.89 -7.13 25.08
CA LEU A 446 -4.97 -7.11 24.09
C LEU A 446 -4.95 -5.80 23.32
N GLN A 447 -4.88 -4.65 24.02
CA GLN A 447 -4.82 -3.34 23.39
C GLN A 447 -3.63 -3.20 22.43
N ARG A 448 -2.42 -3.64 22.83
CA ARG A 448 -1.25 -3.64 21.93
C ARG A 448 -1.47 -4.51 20.68
N LYS A 449 -2.14 -5.66 20.83
CA LYS A 449 -2.49 -6.52 19.68
C LYS A 449 -3.52 -5.86 18.77
N GLU A 450 -4.51 -5.17 19.33
CA GLU A 450 -5.50 -4.42 18.55
C GLU A 450 -4.84 -3.27 17.77
N GLU A 451 -3.90 -2.54 18.39
CA GLU A 451 -3.11 -1.51 17.72
C GLU A 451 -2.25 -2.08 16.58
N LEU A 452 -1.63 -3.24 16.79
CA LEU A 452 -0.87 -3.94 15.75
C LEU A 452 -1.78 -4.38 14.59
N LEU A 453 -2.96 -4.92 14.88
CA LEU A 453 -3.94 -5.31 13.87
C LEU A 453 -4.41 -4.10 13.05
N LYS A 454 -4.66 -2.95 13.68
CA LYS A 454 -4.95 -1.69 12.98
C LYS A 454 -3.82 -1.27 12.04
N GLY A 455 -2.56 -1.50 12.43
CA GLY A 455 -1.40 -1.31 11.55
C GLY A 455 -1.48 -2.20 10.30
N TYR A 456 -1.76 -3.49 10.48
CA TYR A 456 -1.92 -4.41 9.35
C TYR A 456 -3.11 -4.05 8.45
N GLU A 457 -4.22 -3.57 9.01
CA GLU A 457 -5.34 -3.07 8.22
C GLU A 457 -4.93 -1.89 7.32
N GLN A 458 -4.11 -0.97 7.84
CA GLN A 458 -3.57 0.15 7.06
C GLN A 458 -2.62 -0.32 5.96
N ASP A 459 -1.73 -1.27 6.26
CA ASP A 459 -0.81 -1.85 5.27
C ASP A 459 -1.57 -2.55 4.14
N VAL A 460 -2.65 -3.27 4.47
CA VAL A 460 -3.54 -3.90 3.48
C VAL A 460 -4.22 -2.86 2.59
N GLU A 461 -4.69 -1.75 3.17
CA GLU A 461 -5.27 -0.66 2.39
C GLU A 461 -4.23 -0.02 1.46
N TRP A 462 -3.02 0.22 1.96
CA TRP A 462 -1.91 0.74 1.17
C TRP A 462 -1.55 -0.19 0.01
N LEU A 463 -1.50 -1.51 0.25
CA LEU A 463 -1.28 -2.51 -0.79
C LEU A 463 -2.40 -2.50 -1.84
N ARG A 464 -3.66 -2.29 -1.44
CA ARG A 464 -4.78 -2.17 -2.37
C ARG A 464 -4.61 -0.95 -3.28
N GLN A 465 -4.25 0.21 -2.72
CA GLN A 465 -4.00 1.44 -3.49
C GLN A 465 -2.80 1.31 -4.44
N SER A 466 -1.72 0.70 -3.95
CA SER A 466 -0.53 0.41 -4.74
C SER A 466 -0.86 -0.51 -5.93
N LYS A 467 -1.66 -1.56 -5.71
CA LYS A 467 -2.13 -2.47 -6.77
C LYS A 467 -2.93 -1.74 -7.85
N VAL A 468 -3.85 -0.84 -7.48
CA VAL A 468 -4.60 -0.02 -8.45
C VAL A 468 -3.65 0.86 -9.26
N SER A 469 -2.67 1.48 -8.61
CA SER A 469 -1.67 2.31 -9.30
C SER A 469 -0.82 1.51 -10.29
N VAL A 470 -0.40 0.30 -9.91
CA VAL A 470 0.33 -0.62 -10.81
C VAL A 470 -0.53 -1.03 -12.00
N GLN A 471 -1.82 -1.34 -11.79
CA GLN A 471 -2.75 -1.65 -12.90
C GLN A 471 -2.91 -0.47 -13.87
N MET A 472 -2.94 0.76 -13.36
CA MET A 472 -2.97 1.97 -14.19
C MET A 472 -1.71 2.11 -15.05
N TYR A 473 -0.52 1.88 -14.49
CA TYR A 473 0.73 1.91 -15.25
C TYR A 473 0.83 0.76 -16.26
N GLN A 474 0.41 -0.45 -15.90
CA GLN A 474 0.33 -1.57 -16.84
C GLN A 474 -0.56 -1.25 -18.04
N SER A 475 -1.70 -0.61 -17.80
CA SER A 475 -2.61 -0.18 -18.88
C SER A 475 -1.99 0.90 -19.77
N GLN A 476 -1.17 1.80 -19.21
CA GLN A 476 -0.44 2.80 -20.00
C GLN A 476 0.68 2.17 -20.83
N VAL A 477 1.42 1.23 -20.25
CA VAL A 477 2.46 0.48 -20.96
C VAL A 477 1.86 -0.30 -22.13
N ALA A 478 0.74 -1.01 -21.93
CA ALA A 478 0.05 -1.73 -23.00
C ALA A 478 -0.39 -0.80 -24.16
N LYS A 479 -0.87 0.41 -23.85
CA LYS A 479 -1.21 1.40 -24.89
C LYS A 479 0.01 1.85 -25.68
N LEU A 480 1.13 2.11 -24.99
CA LEU A 480 2.38 2.50 -25.64
C LEU A 480 2.93 1.34 -26.50
N GLU A 481 2.80 0.10 -26.04
CA GLU A 481 3.15 -1.08 -26.83
C GLU A 481 2.32 -1.13 -28.13
N ASP A 482 1.00 -0.97 -28.05
CA ASP A 482 0.12 -0.92 -29.22
C ASP A 482 0.50 0.21 -30.20
N ASP A 483 0.85 1.39 -29.68
CA ASP A 483 1.23 2.53 -30.51
C ASP A 483 2.60 2.29 -31.18
N ILE A 484 3.56 1.68 -30.49
CA ILE A 484 4.82 1.24 -31.10
C ILE A 484 4.55 0.22 -32.22
N TYR A 485 3.65 -0.75 -32.01
CA TYR A 485 3.29 -1.71 -33.06
C TYR A 485 2.71 -1.00 -34.28
N LYS A 486 1.79 -0.05 -34.11
CA LYS A 486 1.23 0.74 -35.23
C LYS A 486 2.30 1.56 -35.95
N GLU A 487 3.16 2.26 -35.22
CA GLU A 487 4.26 3.01 -35.82
C GLU A 487 5.22 2.09 -36.61
N THR A 488 5.46 0.87 -36.13
CA THR A 488 6.28 -0.10 -36.86
C THR A 488 5.62 -0.57 -38.16
N GLU A 489 4.30 -0.76 -38.16
CA GLU A 489 3.53 -1.09 -39.37
C GLU A 489 3.52 0.06 -40.37
N GLU A 490 3.24 1.29 -39.92
CA GLU A 490 3.29 2.49 -40.76
C GLU A 490 4.69 2.69 -41.37
N LYS A 491 5.74 2.50 -40.58
CA LYS A 491 7.13 2.56 -41.05
C LYS A 491 7.42 1.50 -42.11
N ALA A 492 6.87 0.30 -41.98
CA ALA A 492 7.01 -0.76 -42.98
C ALA A 492 6.30 -0.38 -44.30
N LEU A 493 5.07 0.13 -44.21
CA LEU A 493 4.30 0.61 -45.37
C LEU A 493 5.00 1.78 -46.09
N LEU A 494 5.53 2.73 -45.33
CA LEU A 494 6.28 3.86 -45.88
C LEU A 494 7.59 3.42 -46.57
N LYS A 495 8.30 2.45 -45.99
CA LYS A 495 9.48 1.84 -46.65
C LYS A 495 9.09 1.16 -47.97
N GLU A 496 8.00 0.41 -47.98
CA GLU A 496 7.54 -0.27 -49.20
C GLU A 496 7.10 0.74 -50.28
N ALA A 497 6.42 1.82 -49.89
CA ALA A 497 6.07 2.91 -50.80
C ALA A 497 7.32 3.59 -51.37
N LEU A 498 8.33 3.86 -50.52
CA LEU A 498 9.60 4.43 -50.94
C LEU A 498 10.30 3.52 -51.97
N GLU A 499 10.44 2.22 -51.67
CA GLU A 499 11.05 1.24 -52.58
C GLU A 499 10.33 1.20 -53.95
N ARG A 500 8.99 1.25 -53.96
CA ARG A 500 8.21 1.34 -55.22
C ARG A 500 8.54 2.60 -56.01
N THR A 501 8.64 3.76 -55.38
CA THR A 501 8.97 5.03 -56.07
C THR A 501 10.40 5.04 -56.59
N GLU A 502 11.36 4.49 -55.84
CA GLU A 502 12.75 4.36 -56.28
C GLU A 502 12.87 3.42 -57.48
N HIS A 503 12.09 2.33 -57.50
CA HIS A 503 12.02 1.42 -58.63
C HIS A 503 11.47 2.11 -59.89
N GLN A 504 10.36 2.86 -59.76
CA GLN A 504 9.78 3.66 -60.86
C GLN A 504 10.78 4.70 -61.39
N LEU A 505 11.41 5.48 -60.51
CA LEU A 505 12.42 6.46 -60.89
C LEU A 505 13.61 5.81 -61.60
N SER A 506 14.04 4.62 -61.15
CA SER A 506 15.11 3.86 -61.78
C SER A 506 14.72 3.40 -63.19
N GLN A 507 13.48 2.94 -63.40
CA GLN A 507 12.95 2.62 -64.72
C GLN A 507 12.90 3.84 -65.63
N GLU A 508 12.38 4.97 -65.15
CA GLU A 508 12.34 6.22 -65.93
C GLU A 508 13.76 6.72 -66.29
N LYS A 509 14.72 6.63 -65.36
CA LYS A 509 16.13 6.97 -65.64
C LYS A 509 16.72 6.05 -66.71
N ARG A 510 16.33 4.78 -66.78
CA ARG A 510 16.74 3.85 -67.86
C ARG A 510 16.08 4.25 -69.18
N PHE A 511 14.77 4.50 -69.19
CA PHE A 511 14.03 4.91 -70.38
C PHE A 511 14.51 6.25 -70.95
N ASN A 512 14.71 7.26 -70.10
CA ASN A 512 15.26 8.55 -70.49
C ASN A 512 16.68 8.44 -71.08
N ARG A 513 17.51 7.53 -70.55
CA ARG A 513 18.83 7.24 -71.14
C ARG A 513 18.69 6.63 -72.55
N ALA A 514 17.79 5.68 -72.73
CA ALA A 514 17.51 5.08 -74.04
C ALA A 514 17.01 6.13 -75.06
N ILE A 515 16.06 6.99 -74.67
CA ILE A 515 15.57 8.10 -75.51
C ILE A 515 16.71 9.04 -75.89
N ARG A 516 17.56 9.44 -74.92
CA ARG A 516 18.70 10.32 -75.21
C ARG A 516 19.66 9.68 -76.22
N GLN A 517 19.95 8.38 -76.08
CA GLN A 517 20.79 7.66 -77.04
C GLN A 517 20.14 7.62 -78.44
N GLN A 518 18.84 7.33 -78.53
CA GLN A 518 18.11 7.33 -79.80
C GLN A 518 18.08 8.72 -80.46
N LYS A 519 17.91 9.79 -79.68
CA LYS A 519 17.88 11.17 -80.17
C LYS A 519 19.25 11.65 -80.67
N VAL A 520 20.35 11.19 -80.06
CA VAL A 520 21.72 11.45 -80.54
C VAL A 520 22.02 10.64 -81.81
N GLY A 521 21.53 9.39 -81.91
CA GLY A 521 21.60 8.60 -83.14
C GLY A 521 20.84 9.22 -84.31
N ALA A 522 19.63 9.73 -84.06
CA ALA A 522 18.83 10.44 -85.06
C ALA A 522 19.49 11.75 -85.55
N LYS A 523 20.13 12.52 -84.66
CA LYS A 523 20.86 13.74 -85.05
C LYS A 523 22.12 13.46 -85.88
N LYS A 524 22.80 12.33 -85.68
CA LYS A 524 23.89 11.87 -86.55
C LYS A 524 23.41 11.40 -87.92
N ALA A 525 22.20 10.82 -88.00
CA ALA A 525 21.58 10.46 -89.28
C ALA A 525 21.10 11.70 -90.07
N THR A 526 20.53 12.71 -89.40
CA THR A 526 20.11 13.95 -90.07
C THR A 526 21.29 14.85 -90.45
N SER A 527 22.37 14.90 -89.66
CA SER A 527 23.61 15.62 -90.04
C SER A 527 24.29 15.01 -91.27
N LYS A 528 24.18 13.69 -91.49
CA LYS A 528 24.65 13.05 -92.73
C LYS A 528 23.76 13.38 -93.93
N MET A 529 22.44 13.51 -93.74
CA MET A 529 21.54 13.97 -94.81
C MET A 529 21.68 15.47 -95.13
N ASP A 530 22.02 16.31 -94.16
CA ASP A 530 22.24 17.74 -94.42
C ASP A 530 23.58 18.01 -95.14
N GLN A 531 24.61 17.18 -94.93
CA GLN A 531 25.84 17.25 -95.73
C GLN A 531 25.65 16.70 -97.16
N GLU A 532 24.64 15.86 -97.39
CA GLU A 532 24.28 15.36 -98.72
C GLU A 532 23.29 16.29 -99.47
N ARG A 533 22.63 17.22 -98.75
CA ARG A 533 21.68 18.19 -99.31
C ARG A 533 22.27 19.55 -99.69
N GLU A 534 23.51 19.87 -99.30
CA GLU A 534 24.20 21.09 -99.78
C GLU A 534 24.66 21.00 -101.25
N MET A 535 24.64 19.81 -101.88
CA MET A 535 24.90 19.67 -103.32
C MET A 535 23.65 19.64 -104.20
N ASN A 536 22.43 19.75 -103.65
CA ASN A 536 21.21 19.69 -104.47
C ASN A 536 20.11 20.61 -103.93
N LYS A 537 20.16 21.89 -104.28
CA LYS A 537 18.95 22.74 -104.35
C LYS A 537 19.15 24.02 -105.17
N GLU A 538 19.30 23.86 -106.48
CA GLU A 538 18.56 24.72 -107.40
C GLU A 538 17.11 24.22 -107.47
N THR A 539 16.18 25.17 -107.60
CA THR A 539 14.74 25.04 -107.89
C THR A 539 13.73 24.87 -106.74
N SER A 540 12.74 25.77 -106.80
CA SER A 540 11.32 25.60 -106.48
C SER A 540 10.79 25.93 -105.07
N SER A 541 10.29 27.17 -104.96
CA SER A 541 8.91 27.57 -104.60
C SER A 541 8.26 27.16 -103.26
N LYS A 542 8.19 28.13 -102.33
CA LYS A 542 7.02 28.78 -101.64
C LYS A 542 5.72 27.98 -101.27
N PRO A 543 4.88 28.48 -100.31
CA PRO A 543 4.58 27.83 -99.03
C PRO A 543 3.07 27.60 -98.73
N SER A 544 2.72 26.94 -97.61
CA SER A 544 1.40 27.02 -96.91
C SER A 544 1.56 26.44 -95.47
N GLN A 545 1.39 27.18 -94.38
CA GLN A 545 0.19 27.73 -93.69
C GLN A 545 -0.55 26.73 -92.75
N SER A 546 -0.89 27.27 -91.57
CA SER A 546 -1.89 26.83 -90.57
C SER A 546 -1.51 25.72 -89.57
N LEU A 547 -2.03 25.65 -88.35
CA LEU A 547 -2.49 26.58 -87.29
C LEU A 547 -3.09 25.66 -86.19
N LEU A 548 -3.05 26.11 -84.93
CA LEU A 548 -3.96 25.79 -83.81
C LEU A 548 -3.70 24.57 -82.90
N PHE A 549 -3.30 24.92 -81.65
CA PHE A 549 -4.05 24.70 -80.39
C PHE A 549 -4.83 23.40 -80.18
N SER A 550 -4.56 22.68 -79.07
CA SER A 550 -5.42 22.68 -77.87
C SER A 550 -4.97 21.64 -76.81
N LYS A 551 -4.73 22.09 -75.57
CA LYS A 551 -5.03 21.37 -74.31
C LYS A 551 -6.57 21.38 -74.12
N PRO A 552 -7.23 20.59 -73.22
CA PRO A 552 -6.82 20.34 -71.82
C PRO A 552 -7.34 19.01 -71.16
N GLY A 553 -7.10 18.89 -69.84
CA GLY A 553 -7.89 18.10 -68.88
C GLY A 553 -7.30 16.73 -68.53
N GLY A 554 -7.12 16.29 -67.28
CA GLY A 554 -7.65 16.74 -66.00
C GLY A 554 -8.47 15.63 -65.35
N ARG A 555 -7.94 15.06 -64.25
CA ARG A 555 -8.56 14.22 -63.19
C ARG A 555 -9.19 12.86 -63.57
N ASN A 556 -8.69 11.79 -62.94
CA ASN A 556 -9.13 11.37 -61.59
C ASN A 556 -7.93 10.91 -60.78
#